data_AF-A0A9X7B4E5-F1
#
_entry.id   AF-A0A9X7B4E5-F1
#
_cell.length_a   1.000
_cell.length_b   1.000
_cell.length_c   1.000
_cell.angle_alpha   90.00
_cell.angle_beta   90.00
_cell.angle_gamma   90.00
#
_symmetry.space_group_name_H-M   'P 1'
#
loop_
_entity.id
_entity.type
_entity.pdbx_description
1 polymer ?
#
loop_
_entity_poly.entity_id
_entity_poly.type
_entity_poly.pdbx_seq_one_letter_code
_entity_poly.pdbx_strand_id
1 'polypeptide(L)' 'MKRNETGTKRKIVRYTGGIAILILLISFIYQWKNGLEVDTTENFSLALIVAIFLSSFIPERKRDS' A
#
# COMPACT_ATOMS: atom_id res chain seq x y z
N MET A 1 26.23 -9.04 -18.26
CA MET A 1 26.01 -8.70 -16.83
C MET A 1 24.80 -7.78 -16.74
N LYS A 2 23.59 -8.32 -16.43
CA LYS A 2 22.29 -7.61 -16.57
C LYS A 2 21.44 -7.67 -15.27
N ARG A 3 22.10 -7.80 -14.12
CA ARG A 3 21.49 -8.10 -12.80
C ARG A 3 21.00 -6.85 -12.04
N ASN A 4 21.49 -5.68 -12.44
CA ASN A 4 21.29 -4.37 -11.85
C ASN A 4 20.00 -3.69 -12.34
N GLU A 5 19.58 -3.91 -13.59
CA GLU A 5 18.36 -3.32 -14.13
C GLU A 5 17.07 -3.88 -13.50
N THR A 6 17.03 -5.19 -13.25
CA THR A 6 15.87 -5.88 -12.65
C THR A 6 15.66 -5.50 -11.18
N GLY A 7 16.75 -5.28 -10.43
CA GLY A 7 16.68 -4.79 -9.05
C GLY A 7 16.13 -3.37 -8.94
N THR A 8 16.55 -2.48 -9.84
CA THR A 8 16.07 -1.08 -9.89
C THR A 8 14.62 -0.99 -10.33
N LYS A 9 14.21 -1.73 -11.36
CA LYS A 9 12.81 -1.80 -11.81
C LYS A 9 11.87 -2.32 -10.71
N ARG A 10 12.28 -3.36 -9.99
CA ARG A 10 11.49 -3.92 -8.86
C ARG A 10 11.35 -2.94 -7.70
N LYS A 11 12.38 -2.13 -7.42
CA LYS A 11 12.29 -1.04 -6.42
C LYS A 11 11.32 0.04 -6.87
N ILE A 12 11.43 0.51 -8.11
CA ILE A 12 10.55 1.55 -8.66
C ILE A 12 9.09 1.10 -8.58
N VAL A 13 8.78 -0.12 -9.03
CA VAL A 13 7.41 -0.67 -8.96
C VAL A 13 6.87 -0.70 -7.54
N ARG A 14 7.68 -1.11 -6.55
CA ARG A 14 7.27 -1.11 -5.13
C ARG A 14 7.00 0.29 -4.60
N TYR A 15 7.86 1.26 -4.93
CA TYR A 15 7.67 2.64 -4.49
C TYR A 15 6.46 3.30 -5.16
N THR A 16 6.28 3.12 -6.46
CA THR A 16 5.11 3.63 -7.20
C THR A 16 3.81 3.01 -6.66
N GLY A 17 3.79 1.70 -6.40
CA GLY A 17 2.64 1.03 -5.80
C GLY A 17 2.32 1.54 -4.40
N GLY A 18 3.34 1.77 -3.57
CA GLY A 18 3.15 2.36 -2.25
C GLY A 18 2.59 3.78 -2.28
N ILE A 19 3.09 4.63 -3.19
CA ILE A 19 2.58 5.98 -3.37
C ILE A 19 1.10 5.97 -3.76
N ALA A 20 0.69 5.08 -4.68
CA ALA A 20 -0.71 4.93 -5.06
C ALA A 20 -1.59 4.53 -3.86
N ILE A 21 -1.13 3.59 -3.03
CA ILE A 21 -1.85 3.18 -1.81
C ILE A 21 -1.94 4.33 -0.80
N LEU A 22 -0.88 5.11 -0.63
CA LEU A 22 -0.90 6.32 0.22
C LEU A 22 -1.92 7.35 -0.25
N ILE A 23 -2.03 7.58 -1.56
CA ILE A 23 -3.04 8.49 -2.13
C ILE A 23 -4.45 7.98 -1.82
N LEU A 24 -4.70 6.67 -1.97
CA LEU A 24 -5.99 6.07 -1.61
C LEU A 24 -6.32 6.29 -0.13
N LEU A 25 -5.36 6.05 0.77
CA LEU A 25 -5.56 6.26 2.22
C LEU A 25 -5.87 7.72 2.55
N ILE A 26 -5.19 8.67 1.90
CA ILE A 26 -5.45 10.11 2.09
C ILE A 26 -6.87 10.48 1.64
N SER A 27 -7.36 9.90 0.54
CA SER A 27 -8.75 10.12 0.09
C SER A 27 -9.77 9.66 1.14
N PHE A 28 -9.56 8.49 1.76
CA PHE A 28 -10.43 8.02 2.84
C PHE A 28 -10.39 8.94 4.08
N ILE A 29 -9.21 9.43 4.46
CA ILE A 29 -9.07 10.40 5.56
C ILE A 29 -9.84 11.70 5.24
N TYR A 30 -9.78 12.16 3.98
CA TYR A 30 -10.53 13.32 3.53
C TYR A 30 -12.04 13.09 3.58
N GLN A 31 -12.52 11.91 3.13
CA GLN A 31 -13.92 11.55 3.22
C GLN A 31 -14.41 11.54 4.66
N TRP A 32 -13.64 10.93 5.58
CA TRP A 32 -13.94 10.91 7.01
C TRP A 32 -14.01 12.32 7.61
N LYS A 33 -13.03 13.18 7.29
CA LYS A 33 -13.00 14.56 7.79
C LYS A 33 -14.22 15.38 7.35
N ASN A 34 -14.74 15.13 6.16
CA ASN A 34 -15.87 15.88 5.61
C ASN A 34 -17.23 15.26 5.96
N GLY A 35 -17.26 14.21 6.78
CA GLY A 35 -18.51 13.54 7.18
C GLY A 35 -19.21 12.87 6.00
N LEU A 36 -18.47 12.50 4.95
CA LEU A 36 -19.02 11.64 3.90
C LEU A 36 -19.31 10.28 4.53
N GLU A 37 -20.53 9.79 4.32
CA GLU A 37 -20.98 8.54 4.90
C GLU A 37 -20.16 7.40 4.29
N VAL A 38 -19.30 6.79 5.12
CA VAL A 38 -18.46 5.66 4.72
C VAL A 38 -19.25 4.38 5.01
N ASP A 39 -19.79 3.78 3.95
CA ASP A 39 -20.56 2.55 4.04
C ASP A 39 -19.69 1.37 4.51
N THR A 40 -20.35 0.28 4.94
CA THR A 40 -19.69 -0.96 5.38
C THR A 40 -18.72 -1.53 4.32
N THR A 41 -19.05 -1.39 3.04
CA THR A 41 -18.21 -1.81 1.91
C THR A 41 -16.92 -0.98 1.81
N GLU A 42 -17.03 0.34 2.00
CA GLU A 42 -15.89 1.25 1.98
C GLU A 42 -14.97 1.00 3.16
N ASN A 43 -15.50 0.74 4.36
CA ASN A 43 -14.72 0.32 5.52
C ASN A 43 -13.99 -1.02 5.32
N PHE A 44 -14.65 -2.01 4.69
CA PHE A 44 -13.98 -3.27 4.35
C PHE A 44 -12.84 -3.06 3.35
N SER A 45 -13.06 -2.21 2.34
CA SER A 45 -12.03 -1.87 1.35
C SER A 45 -10.86 -1.11 1.97
N LEU A 46 -11.12 -0.20 2.92
CA LEU A 46 -10.10 0.51 3.68
C LEU A 46 -9.22 -0.49 4.47
N ALA A 47 -9.84 -1.43 5.19
CA ALA A 47 -9.12 -2.45 5.94
C ALA A 47 -8.23 -3.31 5.03
N LEU A 48 -8.74 -3.67 3.84
CA LEU A 48 -7.99 -4.43 2.84
C LEU A 48 -6.81 -3.63 2.28
N ILE A 49 -7.00 -2.35 1.96
CA ILE A 49 -5.95 -1.45 1.48
C ILE A 49 -4.84 -1.31 2.53
N VAL A 50 -5.20 -1.15 3.81
CA VAL A 50 -4.24 -1.08 4.92
C VAL A 50 -3.47 -2.40 5.06
N ALA A 51 -4.14 -3.56 4.97
CA ALA A 51 -3.49 -4.87 5.03
C ALA A 51 -2.50 -5.09 3.88
N ILE A 52 -2.87 -4.69 2.66
CA ILE A 52 -1.99 -4.76 1.46
C ILE A 52 -0.80 -3.82 1.61
N PHE A 53 -1.02 -2.61 2.13
CA PHE A 53 0.05 -1.66 2.41
C PHE A 53 1.06 -2.25 3.41
N LEU A 54 0.57 -2.70 4.56
CA LEU A 54 1.40 -3.27 5.60
C LEU A 54 2.14 -4.52 5.09
N SER A 55 1.49 -5.43 4.38
CA SER A 55 2.17 -6.62 3.83
C SER A 55 3.20 -6.29 2.73
N SER A 56 3.00 -5.21 1.97
CA SER A 56 3.94 -4.78 0.93
C SER A 56 5.19 -4.10 1.49
N PHE A 57 5.08 -3.47 2.66
CA PHE A 57 6.15 -2.69 3.29
C PHE A 57 6.78 -3.33 4.52
N ILE A 58 6.07 -4.23 5.20
CA ILE A 58 6.65 -5.08 6.24
C ILE A 58 7.56 -6.08 5.52
N PRO A 59 8.88 -6.02 5.74
CA PRO A 59 9.75 -7.04 5.21
C PRO A 59 9.34 -8.37 5.83
N GLU A 60 9.06 -9.37 4.99
CA GLU A 60 9.01 -10.77 5.46
C GLU A 60 10.26 -10.98 6.29
N ARG A 61 10.09 -11.23 7.61
CA ARG A 61 11.19 -11.65 8.46
C ARG A 61 11.86 -12.79 7.73
N LYS A 62 13.10 -12.58 7.31
CA LYS A 62 13.94 -13.71 6.92
C LYS A 62 13.93 -14.62 8.14
N ARG A 63 13.36 -15.81 7.99
CA ARG A 63 13.62 -16.88 8.94
C ARG A 63 15.10 -17.16 8.75
N ASP A 64 15.92 -16.60 9.63
CA ASP A 64 17.30 -17.01 9.78
C ASP A 64 17.22 -18.48 10.22
N SER A 65 17.53 -19.37 9.28
CA SER A 65 17.73 -20.80 9.50
C SER A 65 19.04 -21.16 8.84
#